data_AF-A0A3D3RHP0-F1
#
_entry.id   AF-A0A3D3RHP0-F1
#
_cell.length_a   1.000
_cell.length_b   1.000
_cell.length_c   1.000
_cell.angle_alpha   90.00
_cell.angle_beta   90.00
_cell.angle_gamma   90.00
#
_symmetry.space_group_name_H-M   'P 1'
#
loop_
_entity.id
_entity.type
_entity.pdbx_description
1 polymer ?
#
loop_
_entity_poly.entity_id
_entity_poly.type
_entity_poly.pdbx_seq_one_letter_code
_entity_poly.pdbx_strand_id
1 'polypeptide(L)'
;NWLEHISYDEKIKTVIYNANRVENKPGTYPLVYTIIGSDEAVMEQEVQVTVTKKKETIQQSITNEQEACDYIKRYLEKENADIPMRIEFDSIGEYGYVIHGYDMVDFHTATSFWYAVSSTGRIYDIIMAEYIK
;
A
#
# COMPACT_ATOMS: atom_id res chain seq x y z
N ASN A 1 18.93 0.76 7.72
CA ASN A 1 19.53 1.83 8.56
C ASN A 1 20.50 2.59 7.65
N TRP A 2 20.41 3.92 7.48
CA TRP A 2 21.17 4.64 6.43
C TRP A 2 22.68 4.71 6.70
N LEU A 3 23.13 4.23 7.86
CA LEU A 3 24.54 4.08 8.23
C LEU A 3 25.21 2.84 7.62
N GLU A 4 24.47 1.95 6.94
CA GLU A 4 24.99 0.68 6.39
C GLU A 4 25.98 0.87 5.21
N HIS A 5 26.10 2.07 4.64
CA HIS A 5 27.04 2.37 3.55
C HIS A 5 28.33 3.06 3.99
N ILE A 6 28.49 3.35 5.28
CA ILE A 6 29.71 3.96 5.82
C ILE A 6 30.58 2.84 6.41
N SER A 7 31.65 2.48 5.69
CA SER A 7 32.69 1.61 6.24
C SER A 7 33.56 2.43 7.19
N TYR A 8 33.60 2.03 8.46
CA TYR A 8 34.50 2.63 9.44
C TYR A 8 35.94 2.24 9.11
N ASP A 9 36.76 3.21 8.70
CA ASP A 9 38.21 3.13 8.61
C ASP A 9 38.80 3.87 9.84
N GLU A 10 39.85 3.33 10.44
CA GLU A 10 40.59 3.94 11.57
C GLU A 10 41.14 5.35 11.24
N LYS A 11 41.15 5.72 9.95
CA LYS A 11 41.51 7.04 9.43
C LYS A 11 40.37 8.06 9.45
N ILE A 12 39.14 7.69 9.78
CA ILE A 12 37.99 8.61 9.79
C ILE A 12 37.80 9.16 11.21
N LYS A 13 37.96 10.48 11.37
CA LYS A 13 37.80 11.18 12.66
C LYS A 13 36.33 11.54 12.91
N THR A 14 35.63 12.06 11.90
CA THR A 14 34.23 12.52 12.05
C THR A 14 33.51 12.53 10.69
N VAL A 15 32.21 12.25 10.71
CA VAL A 15 31.30 12.42 9.58
C VAL A 15 30.20 13.41 9.97
N ILE A 16 30.01 14.47 9.18
CA ILE A 16 28.96 15.49 9.38
C ILE A 16 28.01 15.41 8.18
N TYR A 17 26.69 15.38 8.42
CA TYR A 17 25.69 15.43 7.36
C TYR A 17 24.93 16.76 7.42
N ASN A 18 24.69 17.36 6.25
CA ASN A 18 23.95 18.62 6.15
C ASN A 18 22.56 18.35 5.57
N ALA A 19 21.57 18.09 6.44
CA ALA A 19 20.22 17.67 6.06
C ALA A 19 19.31 18.83 5.54
N ASN A 20 19.85 20.01 5.26
CA ASN A 20 19.08 21.24 5.01
C ASN A 20 18.19 21.25 3.74
N ARG A 21 18.02 20.14 3.02
CA ARG A 21 17.25 20.09 1.76
C ARG A 21 16.31 18.92 1.55
N VAL A 22 16.04 18.09 2.57
CA VAL A 22 14.99 17.08 2.42
C VAL A 22 13.64 17.75 2.69
N GLU A 23 12.99 18.27 1.64
CA GLU A 23 11.59 18.66 1.75
C GLU A 23 10.77 17.40 2.13
N ASN A 24 9.80 17.54 3.04
CA ASN A 24 8.91 16.44 3.44
C ASN A 24 7.87 16.10 2.35
N LYS A 25 8.28 16.18 1.09
CA LYS A 25 7.50 15.88 -0.10
C LYS A 25 8.20 14.78 -0.89
N PRO A 26 7.44 13.93 -1.60
CA PRO A 26 8.04 12.95 -2.49
C PRO A 26 8.95 13.61 -3.52
N GLY A 27 10.14 13.07 -3.70
CA GLY A 27 11.16 13.64 -4.56
C GLY A 27 12.52 13.03 -4.33
N THR A 28 13.45 13.33 -5.23
CA THR A 28 14.86 12.95 -5.09
C THR A 28 15.64 14.18 -4.67
N TYR A 29 16.37 14.07 -3.56
CA TYR A 29 17.10 15.17 -2.94
C TYR A 29 18.57 14.79 -2.77
N PRO A 30 19.50 15.71 -3.07
CA PRO A 30 20.91 15.48 -2.81
C PRO A 30 21.19 15.63 -1.32
N LEU A 31 21.91 14.66 -0.76
CA LEU A 31 22.46 14.69 0.59
C LEU A 31 23.98 14.77 0.49
N VAL A 32 24.57 15.79 1.10
CA VAL A 32 26.01 16.01 1.12
C VAL A 32 26.57 15.55 2.46
N TYR A 33 27.56 14.66 2.40
CA TYR A 33 28.37 14.22 3.52
C TYR A 33 29.71 14.94 3.50
N THR A 34 30.13 15.46 4.65
CA THR A 34 31.50 15.93 4.86
C THR A 34 32.22 14.91 5.73
N ILE A 35 33.30 14.34 5.21
CA ILE A 35 34.15 13.35 5.86
C ILE A 35 35.45 14.04 6.26
N ILE A 36 35.81 13.96 7.54
CA ILE A 36 37.04 14.53 8.09
C ILE A 36 37.96 13.37 8.49
N GLY A 37 39.13 13.31 7.85
CA GLY A 37 40.19 12.36 8.13
C GLY A 37 40.90 12.65 9.45
N SER A 38 41.60 11.65 9.99
CA SER A 38 42.44 11.78 11.19
C SER A 38 43.65 12.70 10.95
N ASP A 39 44.04 12.90 9.69
CA ASP A 39 45.03 13.85 9.21
C ASP A 39 44.45 15.26 8.95
N GLU A 40 43.19 15.48 9.31
CA GLU A 40 42.41 16.71 9.07
C GLU A 40 42.09 16.98 7.59
N ALA A 41 42.32 16.01 6.69
CA ALA A 41 41.84 16.11 5.31
C ALA A 41 40.30 16.14 5.28
N VAL A 42 39.73 16.98 4.41
CA VAL A 42 38.28 17.13 4.25
C VAL A 42 37.84 16.67 2.87
N MET A 43 36.83 15.82 2.83
CA MET A 43 36.23 15.31 1.59
C MET A 43 34.71 15.48 1.64
N GLU A 44 34.11 15.90 0.53
CA GLU A 44 32.67 15.97 0.37
C GLU A 44 32.17 14.89 -0.58
N GLN A 45 31.08 14.22 -0.21
CA GLN A 45 30.42 13.22 -1.04
C GLN A 45 28.93 13.50 -1.13
N GLU A 46 28.41 13.56 -2.37
CA GLU A 46 26.98 13.69 -2.64
C GLU A 46 26.35 12.32 -2.87
N VAL A 47 25.21 12.07 -2.23
CA VAL A 47 24.37 10.88 -2.44
C VAL A 47 22.95 11.32 -2.73
N GLN A 48 22.27 10.64 -3.66
CA GLN A 48 20.87 10.90 -3.96
C GLN A 48 19.96 10.09 -3.01
N VAL A 49 19.05 10.78 -2.32
CA VAL A 49 18.04 10.16 -1.46
C VAL A 49 16.67 10.33 -2.10
N THR A 50 15.91 9.25 -2.22
CA THR A 50 14.54 9.32 -2.73
C THR A 50 13.56 9.24 -1.57
N VAL A 51 12.79 10.30 -1.37
CA VAL A 51 11.61 10.32 -0.50
C VAL A 51 10.45 9.80 -1.33
N THR A 52 9.99 8.60 -1.02
CA THR A 52 8.75 8.08 -1.60
C THR A 52 7.56 8.56 -0.78
N LYS A 53 6.44 8.83 -1.45
CA LYS A 53 5.13 9.00 -0.80
C LYS A 53 4.95 7.83 0.16
N LYS A 54 4.70 8.11 1.44
CA LYS A 54 4.25 7.06 2.36
C LYS A 54 3.03 6.46 1.68
N LYS A 55 3.09 5.16 1.35
CA LYS A 55 1.92 4.45 0.85
C LYS A 55 0.86 4.69 1.92
N GLU A 56 -0.17 5.46 1.60
CA GLU A 56 -1.28 5.64 2.52
C GLU A 56 -1.85 4.23 2.70
N THR A 57 -1.48 3.59 3.79
CA THR A 57 -2.34 2.57 4.38
C THR A 57 -3.54 3.34 4.90
N ILE A 58 -4.41 3.75 3.98
CA ILE A 58 -5.81 3.91 4.34
C ILE A 58 -6.22 2.51 4.72
N GLN A 59 -6.11 2.18 6.01
CA GLN A 59 -6.83 1.05 6.56
C GLN A 59 -8.30 1.48 6.48
N GLN A 60 -8.88 1.34 5.30
CA GLN A 60 -10.27 1.69 5.04
C GLN A 60 -11.08 0.76 5.93
N SER A 61 -11.57 1.30 7.04
CA SER A 61 -12.42 0.56 7.95
C SER A 61 -13.78 0.49 7.30
N ILE A 62 -14.16 -0.69 6.81
CA ILE A 62 -15.51 -0.94 6.30
C ILE A 62 -16.42 -1.13 7.51
N THR A 63 -17.39 -0.24 7.66
CA THR A 63 -18.24 -0.15 8.86
C THR A 63 -19.72 -0.41 8.58
N ASN A 64 -20.11 -0.49 7.31
CA ASN A 64 -21.49 -0.74 6.90
C ASN A 64 -21.57 -1.45 5.54
N GLU A 65 -22.79 -1.88 5.20
CA GLU A 65 -23.11 -2.62 3.97
C GLU A 65 -22.78 -1.84 2.69
N GLN A 66 -23.08 -0.54 2.65
CA GLN A 66 -22.84 0.30 1.47
C GLN A 66 -21.34 0.44 1.22
N GLU A 67 -20.55 0.66 2.27
CA GLU A 67 -19.10 0.71 2.18
C GLU A 67 -18.51 -0.61 1.68
N ALA A 68 -19.08 -1.75 2.06
CA ALA A 68 -18.66 -3.07 1.59
C ALA A 68 -18.97 -3.28 0.09
N CYS A 69 -20.17 -2.92 -0.36
CA CYS A 69 -20.53 -2.95 -1.79
C CYS A 69 -19.60 -2.04 -2.62
N ASP A 70 -19.40 -0.80 -2.17
CA ASP A 70 -18.52 0.16 -2.84
C ASP A 70 -17.06 -0.33 -2.87
N TYR A 71 -16.63 -1.01 -1.80
CA TYR A 71 -15.30 -1.60 -1.74
C TYR A 71 -15.11 -2.71 -2.77
N ILE A 72 -16.07 -3.66 -2.87
CA ILE A 72 -16.03 -4.72 -3.89
C ILE A 72 -16.02 -4.12 -5.29
N LYS A 73 -16.86 -3.13 -5.57
CA LYS A 73 -16.89 -2.48 -6.88
C LYS A 73 -15.53 -1.88 -7.25
N ARG A 74 -14.92 -1.11 -6.35
CA ARG A 74 -13.57 -0.53 -6.56
C ARG A 74 -12.49 -1.60 -6.72
N TYR A 75 -12.61 -2.71 -5.99
CA TYR A 75 -11.70 -3.85 -6.12
C TYR A 75 -11.78 -4.45 -7.53
N LEU A 76 -12.98 -4.72 -8.04
CA LEU A 76 -13.17 -5.27 -9.39
C LEU A 76 -12.66 -4.30 -10.47
N GLU A 77 -12.93 -2.99 -10.34
CA GLU A 77 -12.40 -1.95 -11.22
C GLU A 77 -10.87 -1.94 -11.23
N LYS A 78 -10.24 -2.04 -10.05
CA LYS A 78 -8.78 -2.05 -9.89
C LYS A 78 -8.12 -3.26 -10.51
N GLU A 79 -8.73 -4.44 -10.38
CA GLU A 79 -8.23 -5.69 -10.97
C GLU A 79 -8.60 -5.84 -12.45
N ASN A 80 -9.30 -4.84 -13.03
CA ASN A 80 -9.80 -4.89 -14.40
C ASN A 80 -10.63 -6.16 -14.68
N ALA A 81 -11.43 -6.57 -13.70
CA ALA A 81 -12.35 -7.69 -13.77
C ALA A 81 -13.72 -7.27 -14.34
N ASP A 82 -14.48 -8.23 -14.84
CA ASP A 82 -15.87 -7.99 -15.26
C ASP A 82 -16.72 -7.60 -14.04
N ILE A 83 -17.48 -6.51 -14.18
CA ILE A 83 -18.34 -5.97 -13.12
C ILE A 83 -19.79 -6.37 -13.43
N PRO A 84 -20.43 -7.18 -12.58
CA PRO A 84 -21.82 -7.58 -12.79
C PRO A 84 -22.76 -6.38 -12.66
N MET A 85 -23.94 -6.48 -13.28
CA MET A 85 -24.98 -5.46 -13.24
C MET A 85 -25.46 -5.15 -11.83
N ARG A 86 -25.48 -6.16 -10.94
CA ARG A 86 -25.87 -6.01 -9.53
C ARG A 86 -24.72 -6.42 -8.62
N ILE A 87 -24.45 -5.57 -7.63
CA ILE A 87 -23.57 -5.83 -6.49
C ILE A 87 -24.36 -5.39 -5.28
N GLU A 88 -24.85 -6.35 -4.50
CA GLU A 88 -25.79 -6.10 -3.42
C GLU A 88 -25.33 -6.81 -2.14
N PHE A 89 -25.60 -6.18 -1.00
CA PHE A 89 -25.41 -6.81 0.30
C PHE A 89 -26.44 -7.90 0.50
N ASP A 90 -25.99 -9.04 0.99
CA ASP A 90 -26.83 -10.20 1.26
C ASP A 90 -26.95 -10.45 2.77
N SER A 91 -25.82 -10.60 3.46
CA SER A 91 -25.80 -10.97 4.88
C SER A 91 -24.50 -10.60 5.60
N ILE A 92 -24.45 -10.74 6.92
CA ILE A 92 -23.18 -10.70 7.68
C ILE A 92 -22.81 -12.14 8.04
N GLY A 93 -21.64 -12.58 7.58
CA GLY A 93 -21.11 -13.92 7.82
C GLY A 93 -19.86 -13.90 8.71
N GLU A 94 -19.27 -15.09 8.91
CA GLU A 94 -18.05 -15.28 9.71
C GLU A 94 -16.89 -14.38 9.26
N TYR A 95 -16.78 -14.13 7.96
CA TYR A 95 -15.66 -13.40 7.37
C TYR A 95 -15.94 -11.91 7.10
N GLY A 96 -17.16 -11.43 7.41
CA GLY A 96 -17.56 -10.03 7.25
C GLY A 96 -18.86 -9.83 6.48
N TYR A 97 -18.98 -8.70 5.78
CA TYR A 97 -20.15 -8.36 4.95
C TYR A 97 -20.14 -9.22 3.70
N VAL A 98 -21.20 -9.98 3.51
CA VAL A 98 -21.40 -10.89 2.39
C VAL A 98 -22.09 -10.14 1.25
N ILE A 99 -21.43 -10.08 0.10
CA ILE A 99 -21.82 -9.33 -1.09
C ILE A 99 -22.04 -10.32 -2.24
N HIS A 100 -23.20 -10.22 -2.89
CA HIS A 100 -23.57 -11.02 -4.04
C HIS A 100 -23.46 -10.19 -5.32
N GLY A 101 -22.62 -10.64 -6.25
CA GLY A 101 -22.48 -10.06 -7.57
C GLY A 101 -23.17 -10.93 -8.62
N TYR A 102 -24.13 -10.38 -9.36
CA TYR A 102 -24.89 -11.15 -10.34
C TYR A 102 -25.45 -10.31 -11.49
N ASP A 103 -25.70 -11.00 -12.60
CA ASP A 103 -26.46 -10.49 -13.73
C ASP A 103 -27.84 -11.14 -13.77
N MET A 104 -28.84 -10.40 -14.23
CA MET A 104 -30.14 -10.96 -14.58
C MET A 104 -30.18 -11.20 -16.08
N VAL A 105 -30.39 -12.44 -16.49
CA VAL A 105 -30.57 -12.84 -17.88
C VAL A 105 -31.93 -13.51 -17.98
N ASP A 106 -32.89 -12.80 -18.59
CA ASP A 106 -34.31 -13.16 -18.62
C ASP A 106 -34.88 -13.43 -17.21
N PHE A 107 -35.26 -14.69 -16.93
CA PHE A 107 -35.81 -15.15 -15.64
C PHE A 107 -34.77 -15.86 -14.77
N HIS A 108 -33.48 -15.78 -15.12
CA HIS A 108 -32.40 -16.44 -14.42
C HIS A 108 -31.41 -15.43 -13.83
N THR A 109 -30.91 -15.77 -12.64
CA THR A 109 -29.80 -15.07 -12.01
C THR A 109 -28.50 -15.80 -12.35
N ALA A 110 -27.57 -15.10 -13.00
CA ALA A 110 -26.22 -15.58 -13.25
C ALA A 110 -25.29 -14.99 -12.18
N THR A 111 -24.95 -15.79 -11.17
CA THR A 111 -24.04 -15.39 -10.09
C THR A 111 -22.60 -15.33 -10.61
N SER A 112 -21.98 -14.16 -10.47
CA SER A 112 -20.55 -13.97 -10.74
C SER A 112 -19.70 -14.29 -9.51
N PHE A 113 -20.13 -13.84 -8.32
CA PHE A 113 -19.40 -14.09 -7.08
C PHE A 113 -20.28 -14.02 -5.84
N TRP A 114 -19.77 -14.61 -4.75
CA TRP A 114 -20.26 -14.39 -3.39
C TRP A 114 -19.04 -14.11 -2.50
N TYR A 115 -18.82 -12.84 -2.17
CA TYR A 115 -17.61 -12.39 -1.47
C TYR A 115 -17.96 -11.92 -0.07
N ALA A 116 -17.19 -12.33 0.93
CA ALA A 116 -17.22 -11.73 2.26
C ALA A 116 -16.08 -10.73 2.40
N VAL A 117 -16.39 -9.50 2.82
CA VAL A 117 -15.42 -8.43 3.04
C VAL A 117 -15.33 -8.10 4.52
N SER A 118 -14.14 -8.30 5.09
CA SER A 118 -13.86 -7.93 6.48
C SER A 118 -13.76 -6.41 6.65
N SER A 119 -13.89 -5.93 7.88
CA SER A 119 -13.71 -4.51 8.23
C SER A 119 -12.33 -3.94 7.84
N THR A 120 -11.33 -4.79 7.62
CA THR A 120 -9.98 -4.39 7.21
C THR A 120 -9.73 -4.45 5.69
N GLY A 121 -10.77 -4.80 4.91
CA GLY A 121 -10.68 -4.92 3.45
C GLY A 121 -10.16 -6.26 2.93
N ARG A 122 -10.00 -7.29 3.77
CA ARG A 122 -9.73 -8.65 3.26
C ARG A 122 -10.99 -9.20 2.61
N ILE A 123 -10.84 -9.77 1.40
CA ILE A 123 -11.92 -10.39 0.63
C ILE A 123 -11.75 -11.90 0.68
N TYR A 124 -12.80 -12.60 1.08
CA TYR A 124 -12.91 -14.04 1.08
C TYR A 124 -13.93 -14.47 0.03
N ASP A 125 -13.52 -15.32 -0.90
CA ASP A 125 -14.39 -15.94 -1.88
C ASP A 125 -15.12 -17.11 -1.24
N ILE A 126 -16.44 -16.99 -1.07
CA ILE A 126 -17.27 -18.02 -0.43
C ILE A 126 -17.48 -19.21 -1.38
N ILE A 127 -17.50 -18.97 -2.69
CA ILE A 127 -17.69 -20.03 -3.69
C ILE A 127 -16.43 -20.90 -3.76
N MET A 128 -15.25 -20.27 -3.79
CA MET A 128 -13.95 -20.96 -3.84
C MET A 128 -13.39 -21.34 -2.47
N ALA A 129 -14.02 -20.86 -1.39
CA ALA A 129 -13.62 -21.06 -0.01
C ALA A 129 -12.17 -20.62 0.31
N GLU A 130 -11.72 -19.50 -0.26
CA GLU A 130 -10.36 -18.97 -0.07
C GLU A 130 -10.28 -17.44 -0.02
N TYR A 131 -9.18 -16.92 0.53
CA TYR A 131 -8.91 -15.48 0.50
C TYR A 131 -8.34 -15.06 -0.84
N ILE A 132 -8.84 -13.95 -1.37
CA ILE A 132 -8.33 -13.35 -2.60
C ILE A 132 -7.06 -12.53 -2.27
N LYS A 133 -6.04 -12.63 -3.14
CA LYS A 133 -4.69 -12.07 -2.94
C LYS A 133 -4.54 -10.67 -3.49
#